data_AF-A0AAW1ZT03-F1
#
_entry.id   AF-A0AAW1ZT03-F1
#
_cell.length_a   1.000
_cell.length_b   1.000
_cell.length_c   1.000
_cell.angle_alpha   90.00
_cell.angle_beta   90.00
_cell.angle_gamma   90.00
#
_symmetry.space_group_name_H-M   'P 1'
#
loop_
_entity.id
_entity.type
_entity.pdbx_description
1 polymer ?
#
loop_
_entity_poly.entity_id
_entity_poly.type
_entity_poly.pdbx_seq_one_letter_code
_entity_poly.pdbx_strand_id
1 'polypeptide(L)'
;ACKTYYETVRRSFRYKHPYLASQAEAVKRSARSRARRKRLLEARQSVLAEDEVGLWKCATIDLMSDEEDGIVGGVSGWIVRPPSFRSQELTELCATLQSRLEAIPKYRATHHRRLQNGLNSDRMPLVTYSSE
;
A
#
# COMPACT_ATOMS: atom_id res chain seq x y z
N ALA A 1 3.86 -26.50 15.72
CA ALA A 1 2.62 -25.69 15.80
C ALA A 1 2.47 -24.88 17.11
N CYS A 2 3.04 -25.30 18.25
CA CYS A 2 2.77 -24.66 19.55
C CYS A 2 3.50 -23.31 19.81
N LYS A 3 4.72 -23.14 19.28
CA LYS A 3 5.58 -21.98 19.57
C LYS A 3 5.01 -20.65 19.06
N THR A 4 4.52 -20.65 17.82
CA THR A 4 3.93 -19.47 17.15
C THR A 4 2.62 -19.02 17.81
N TYR A 5 1.84 -19.96 18.36
CA TYR A 5 0.63 -19.67 19.13
C TYR A 5 0.96 -18.87 20.39
N TYR A 6 1.87 -19.38 21.24
CA TYR A 6 2.24 -18.68 22.47
C TYR A 6 2.95 -17.35 22.22
N GLU A 7 3.76 -17.24 21.16
CA GLU A 7 4.37 -15.97 20.75
C GLU A 7 3.31 -14.92 20.37
N THR A 8 2.27 -15.34 19.64
CA THR A 8 1.16 -14.45 19.25
C THR A 8 0.35 -14.00 20.46
N VAL A 9 0.03 -14.92 21.39
CA VAL A 9 -0.68 -14.61 22.63
C VAL A 9 0.13 -13.61 23.46
N ARG A 10 1.43 -13.86 23.64
CA ARG A 10 2.32 -12.98 24.41
C ARG A 10 2.44 -11.59 23.81
N ARG A 11 2.53 -11.50 22.47
CA ARG A 11 2.53 -10.23 21.74
C ARG A 11 1.21 -9.49 21.91
N SER A 12 0.09 -10.19 21.82
CA SER A 12 -1.24 -9.59 22.01
C SER A 12 -1.44 -9.04 23.42
N PHE A 13 -0.98 -9.78 24.44
CA PHE A 13 -1.05 -9.37 25.83
C PHE A 13 -0.21 -8.11 26.07
N ARG A 14 1.02 -8.08 25.55
CA ARG A 14 1.90 -6.91 25.63
C ARG A 14 1.26 -5.66 25.02
N TYR A 15 0.62 -5.78 23.85
CA TYR A 15 -0.05 -4.67 23.17
C TYR A 15 -1.39 -4.25 23.77
N LYS A 16 -1.94 -5.00 24.74
CA LYS A 16 -3.10 -4.57 25.54
C LYS A 16 -2.70 -3.63 26.69
N HIS A 17 -1.41 -3.51 27.00
CA HIS A 17 -0.94 -2.58 28.02
C HIS A 17 -1.14 -1.13 27.54
N PRO A 18 -1.78 -0.23 28.32
CA PRO A 18 -2.14 1.11 27.87
C PRO A 18 -0.93 1.95 27.45
N TYR A 19 0.22 1.77 28.12
CA TYR A 19 1.49 2.40 27.74
C TYR A 19 1.97 2.05 26.32
N LEU A 20 1.58 0.89 25.79
CA LEU A 20 1.97 0.41 24.46
C LEU A 20 0.85 0.56 23.42
N ALA A 21 -0.28 1.18 23.78
CA ALA A 21 -1.43 1.31 22.89
C ALA A 21 -1.09 2.09 21.60
N SER A 22 -0.34 3.18 21.72
CA SER A 22 0.12 3.98 20.56
C SER A 22 1.01 3.16 19.62
N GLN A 23 1.96 2.40 20.17
CA GLN A 23 2.84 1.52 19.41
C GLN A 23 2.05 0.38 18.75
N ALA A 24 1.08 -0.21 19.45
CA ALA A 24 0.22 -1.26 18.91
C ALA A 24 -0.59 -0.74 17.72
N GLU A 25 -1.18 0.45 17.82
CA GLU A 25 -1.90 1.09 16.72
C GLU A 25 -0.99 1.44 15.55
N ALA A 26 0.23 1.92 15.79
CA ALA A 26 1.22 2.15 14.75
C ALA A 26 1.58 0.85 13.99
N VAL A 27 1.79 -0.25 14.70
CA VAL A 27 2.06 -1.58 14.10
C VAL A 27 0.87 -2.06 13.27
N LYS A 28 -0.36 -1.94 13.79
CA LYS A 28 -1.58 -2.30 13.04
C LYS A 28 -1.75 -1.45 11.78
N ARG A 29 -1.52 -0.14 11.87
CA ARG A 29 -1.58 0.79 10.73
C ARG A 29 -0.53 0.44 9.67
N SER A 30 0.70 0.19 10.08
CA SER A 30 1.78 -0.22 9.17
C SER A 30 1.47 -1.56 8.47
N ALA A 31 1.00 -2.56 9.21
CA ALA A 31 0.59 -3.85 8.64
C ALA A 31 -0.57 -3.69 7.64
N ARG A 32 -1.55 -2.84 7.96
CA ARG A 32 -2.68 -2.51 7.06
C ARG A 32 -2.20 -1.83 5.79
N SER A 33 -1.36 -0.80 5.89
CA SER A 33 -0.78 -0.10 4.72
C SER A 33 -0.03 -1.10 3.82
N ARG A 34 0.85 -1.93 4.38
CA ARG A 34 1.59 -2.94 3.61
C ARG A 34 0.65 -3.92 2.90
N ALA A 35 -0.40 -4.39 3.58
CA ALA A 35 -1.39 -5.28 2.98
C ALA A 35 -2.19 -4.61 1.84
N ARG A 36 -2.53 -3.31 1.97
CA ARG A 36 -3.16 -2.53 0.89
C ARG A 36 -2.23 -2.40 -0.31
N ARG A 37 -0.97 -2.01 -0.10
CA ARG A 37 0.04 -1.93 -1.15
C ARG A 37 0.25 -3.25 -1.89
N LYS A 38 0.25 -4.36 -1.16
CA LYS A 38 0.34 -5.69 -1.77
C LYS A 38 -0.84 -5.97 -2.69
N ARG A 39 -2.08 -5.76 -2.22
CA ARG A 39 -3.28 -5.93 -3.05
C ARG A 39 -3.30 -4.97 -4.24
N LEU A 40 -2.79 -3.76 -4.07
CA LEU A 40 -2.69 -2.78 -5.16
C LEU A 40 -1.71 -3.24 -6.24
N LEU A 41 -0.56 -3.78 -5.86
CA LEU A 41 0.41 -4.36 -6.79
C LEU A 41 -0.25 -5.49 -7.60
N GLU A 42 -0.92 -6.42 -6.92
CA GLU A 42 -1.61 -7.56 -7.55
C GLU A 42 -2.73 -7.09 -8.49
N ALA A 43 -3.54 -6.11 -8.07
CA ALA A 43 -4.62 -5.55 -8.91
C ALA A 43 -4.08 -4.85 -10.16
N ARG A 44 -2.96 -4.13 -10.05
CA ARG A 44 -2.35 -3.48 -11.21
C ARG A 44 -1.71 -4.47 -12.17
N GLN A 45 -1.12 -5.53 -11.63
CA GLN A 45 -0.54 -6.61 -12.43
C GLN A 45 -1.61 -7.32 -13.29
N SER A 46 -2.87 -7.39 -12.84
CA SER A 46 -3.92 -8.08 -13.60
C SER A 46 -4.44 -7.32 -14.82
N VAL A 47 -4.08 -6.04 -15.00
CA VAL A 47 -4.48 -5.19 -16.14
C VAL A 47 -3.29 -4.70 -16.97
N LEU A 48 -2.14 -5.35 -16.77
CA LEU A 48 -0.88 -5.03 -17.43
C LEU A 48 -0.92 -5.45 -18.91
N ALA A 49 -0.49 -4.57 -19.81
CA ALA A 49 -0.30 -4.90 -21.21
C ALA A 49 1.10 -5.54 -21.44
N GLU A 50 1.27 -6.27 -22.54
CA GLU A 50 2.51 -7.03 -22.81
C GLU A 50 3.76 -6.13 -22.91
N ASP A 51 3.62 -4.94 -23.50
CA ASP A 51 4.67 -3.94 -23.65
C ASP A 51 5.07 -3.27 -22.33
N GLU A 52 4.20 -3.31 -21.32
CA GLU A 52 4.43 -2.70 -20.00
C GLU A 52 5.12 -3.66 -19.01
N VAL A 53 5.20 -4.96 -19.33
CA VAL A 53 5.80 -6.00 -18.46
C VAL A 53 7.24 -5.70 -18.12
N GLY A 54 8.01 -5.13 -19.06
CA GLY A 54 9.41 -4.77 -18.85
C GLY A 54 9.58 -3.77 -17.71
N LEU A 55 8.81 -2.67 -17.75
CA LEU A 55 8.82 -1.64 -16.71
C LEU A 55 8.26 -2.16 -15.38
N TRP A 56 7.24 -3.02 -15.43
CA TRP A 56 6.62 -3.60 -14.23
C TRP A 56 7.50 -4.63 -13.51
N LYS A 57 8.51 -5.21 -14.16
CA LYS A 57 9.39 -6.24 -13.56
C LYS A 57 10.09 -5.76 -12.28
N CYS A 58 10.40 -4.47 -12.20
CA CYS A 58 11.02 -3.85 -11.02
C CYS A 58 9.99 -3.31 -10.00
N ALA A 59 8.69 -3.41 -10.29
CA ALA A 59 7.65 -2.93 -9.39
C ALA A 59 7.54 -3.83 -8.16
N THR A 60 7.71 -3.23 -6.97
CA THR A 60 7.59 -3.91 -5.69
C THR A 60 6.46 -3.30 -4.85
N ILE A 61 6.09 -4.00 -3.77
CA ILE A 61 5.08 -3.52 -2.80
C ILE A 61 5.47 -2.13 -2.26
N ASP A 62 6.75 -1.83 -2.14
CA ASP A 62 7.24 -0.57 -1.58
C ASP A 62 7.19 0.59 -2.58
N LEU A 63 7.14 0.31 -3.89
CA LEU A 63 6.89 1.31 -4.93
C LEU A 63 5.40 1.62 -5.13
N MET A 64 4.50 0.87 -4.49
CA MET A 64 3.08 1.17 -4.52
C MET A 64 2.75 2.35 -3.59
N SER A 65 1.74 3.13 -3.98
CA SER A 65 1.23 4.27 -3.20
C SER A 65 0.56 3.78 -1.92
N ASP A 66 0.73 4.51 -0.82
CA ASP A 66 -0.07 4.28 0.38
C ASP A 66 -1.50 4.75 0.15
N GLU A 67 -2.45 3.98 0.69
CA GLU A 67 -3.88 4.22 0.56
C GLU A 67 -4.47 4.24 1.96
N GLU A 68 -4.80 5.44 2.44
CA GLU A 68 -5.31 5.64 3.79
C GLU A 68 -6.76 6.12 3.78
N ASP A 69 -7.52 5.67 4.76
CA ASP A 69 -8.91 6.09 4.90
C ASP A 69 -8.93 7.59 5.26
N GLY A 70 -9.62 8.39 4.48
CA GLY A 70 -9.69 9.83 4.70
C GLY A 70 -10.89 10.48 4.01
N ILE A 71 -11.05 11.77 4.28
CA ILE A 71 -12.14 12.58 3.74
C ILE A 71 -11.51 13.83 3.13
N VAL A 72 -11.80 14.10 1.85
CA VAL A 72 -11.35 15.30 1.15
C VAL A 72 -12.58 15.99 0.57
N GLY A 73 -12.81 17.25 0.94
CA GLY A 73 -13.94 18.04 0.44
C GLY A 73 -15.31 17.40 0.69
N GLY A 74 -15.48 16.70 1.81
CA GLY A 74 -16.72 15.99 2.16
C GLY A 74 -16.89 14.61 1.51
N VAL A 75 -15.95 14.18 0.67
CA VAL A 75 -15.98 12.85 0.03
C VAL A 75 -15.05 11.90 0.79
N SER A 76 -15.61 10.82 1.33
CA SER A 76 -14.83 9.73 1.92
C SER A 76 -14.19 8.87 0.83
N GLY A 77 -12.92 8.51 1.01
CA GLY A 77 -12.19 7.67 0.08
C GLY A 77 -10.80 7.33 0.58
N TRP A 78 -9.99 6.75 -0.30
CA TRP A 78 -8.59 6.47 -0.03
C TRP A 78 -7.72 7.62 -0.48
N ILE A 79 -7.10 8.31 0.47
CA ILE A 79 -6.07 9.31 0.20
C ILE A 79 -4.86 8.56 -0.34
N VAL A 80 -4.51 8.85 -1.59
CA VAL A 80 -3.39 8.20 -2.28
C VAL A 80 -2.14 9.01 -2.05
N ARG A 81 -1.10 8.38 -1.48
CA ARG A 81 0.20 8.99 -1.22
C ARG A 81 1.30 8.21 -1.97
N PRO A 82 1.75 8.67 -3.14
CA PRO A 82 2.82 7.98 -3.87
C PRO A 82 4.16 8.10 -3.13
N PRO A 83 5.02 7.07 -3.15
CA PRO A 83 6.36 7.16 -2.58
C PRO A 83 7.22 8.11 -3.41
N SER A 84 8.01 8.96 -2.74
CA SER A 84 8.88 9.96 -3.37
C SER A 84 10.02 9.35 -4.19
N PHE A 85 10.44 8.13 -3.86
CA PHE A 85 11.53 7.41 -4.51
C PHE A 85 11.09 6.55 -5.70
N ARG A 86 9.84 6.67 -6.15
CA ARG A 86 9.36 6.00 -7.37
C ARG A 86 9.71 6.83 -8.60
N SER A 87 10.23 6.18 -9.63
CA SER A 87 10.52 6.84 -10.90
C SER A 87 9.28 7.46 -11.54
N GLN A 88 9.49 8.49 -12.36
CA GLN A 88 8.42 9.16 -13.07
C GLN A 88 7.70 8.19 -14.04
N GLU A 89 8.45 7.39 -14.79
CA GLU A 89 7.92 6.36 -15.70
C GLU A 89 6.97 5.38 -14.97
N LEU A 90 7.37 4.87 -13.80
CA LEU A 90 6.53 3.95 -13.04
C LEU A 90 5.32 4.66 -12.43
N THR A 91 5.43 5.96 -12.13
CA THR A 91 4.30 6.78 -11.67
C THR A 91 3.25 6.93 -12.77
N GLU A 92 3.67 7.19 -14.00
CA GLU A 92 2.81 7.28 -15.18
C GLU A 92 2.16 5.93 -15.48
N LEU A 93 2.93 4.84 -15.50
CA LEU A 93 2.38 3.49 -15.66
C LEU A 93 1.34 3.17 -14.58
N CYS A 94 1.62 3.49 -13.30
CA CYS A 94 0.65 3.29 -12.23
C CYS A 94 -0.66 4.07 -12.44
N ALA A 95 -0.60 5.27 -13.03
CA ALA A 95 -1.78 6.06 -13.35
C ALA A 95 -2.58 5.46 -14.51
N THR A 96 -1.90 4.97 -15.55
CA THR A 96 -2.51 4.25 -16.68
C THR A 96 -3.21 2.98 -16.20
N LEU A 97 -2.52 2.14 -15.43
CA LEU A 97 -3.10 0.90 -14.87
C LEU A 97 -4.28 1.19 -13.93
N GLN A 98 -4.20 2.27 -13.15
CA GLN A 98 -5.33 2.68 -12.31
C GLN A 98 -6.54 3.09 -13.14
N SER A 99 -6.33 3.83 -14.23
CA SER A 99 -7.40 4.23 -15.14
C SER A 99 -8.07 3.01 -15.78
N ARG A 100 -7.29 1.99 -16.17
CA ARG A 100 -7.81 0.71 -16.67
C ARG A 100 -8.63 -0.03 -15.61
N LEU A 101 -8.18 -0.07 -14.35
CA LEU A 101 -8.94 -0.68 -13.26
C LEU A 101 -10.27 0.04 -13.03
N GLU A 102 -10.28 1.37 -13.04
CA GLU A 102 -11.49 2.17 -12.82
C GLU A 102 -12.49 2.07 -13.98
N ALA A 103 -12.02 1.77 -15.19
CA ALA A 103 -12.86 1.45 -16.33
C ALA A 103 -13.64 0.13 -16.17
N ILE A 104 -13.18 -0.78 -15.29
CA ILE A 104 -13.86 -2.06 -15.02
C ILE A 104 -15.03 -1.81 -14.04
N PRO A 105 -16.30 -1.99 -14.42
CA PRO A 105 -17.44 -1.65 -13.56
C PRO A 105 -17.46 -2.40 -12.23
N LYS A 106 -17.09 -3.68 -12.25
CA LYS A 106 -16.98 -4.52 -11.05
C LYS A 106 -15.93 -3.99 -10.07
N TYR A 107 -14.80 -3.51 -10.58
CA TYR A 107 -13.74 -2.96 -9.74
C TYR A 107 -14.24 -1.67 -9.08
N ARG A 108 -14.82 -0.76 -9.87
CA ARG A 108 -15.38 0.51 -9.39
C ARG A 108 -16.47 0.33 -8.32
N ALA A 109 -17.33 -0.67 -8.44
CA ALA A 109 -18.42 -0.92 -7.49
C ALA A 109 -17.93 -1.49 -6.14
N THR A 110 -16.79 -2.18 -6.13
CA THR A 110 -16.28 -2.90 -4.95
C THR A 110 -15.15 -2.17 -4.23
N HIS A 111 -14.51 -1.20 -4.88
CA HIS A 111 -13.35 -0.50 -4.34
C HIS A 111 -13.72 0.91 -3.86
N HIS A 112 -13.00 1.37 -2.83
CA HIS A 112 -13.15 2.74 -2.35
C HIS A 112 -12.66 3.71 -3.41
N ARG A 113 -13.33 4.86 -3.52
CA ARG A 113 -12.89 5.95 -4.38
C ARG A 113 -11.50 6.42 -3.97
N ARG A 114 -10.59 6.53 -4.93
CA ARG A 114 -9.25 7.07 -4.72
C ARG A 114 -9.28 8.60 -4.80
N LEU A 115 -8.68 9.26 -3.82
CA LEU A 115 -8.57 10.72 -3.71
C LEU A 115 -7.09 11.09 -3.92
N GLN A 116 -6.78 11.78 -5.02
CA GLN A 116 -5.40 12.09 -5.42
C GLN A 116 -4.81 13.33 -4.74
N ASN A 117 -5.40 13.78 -3.63
CA ASN A 117 -5.06 15.04 -2.96
C ASN A 117 -4.04 14.86 -1.82
N GLY A 118 -3.43 13.68 -1.69
CA GLY A 118 -2.46 13.39 -0.64
C GLY A 118 -1.07 13.93 -0.98
N LEU A 119 -0.35 14.44 0.03
CA LEU A 119 1.09 14.63 -0.07
C LEU A 119 1.79 13.30 -0.37
N ASN A 120 3.01 13.37 -0.89
CA ASN A 120 3.85 12.19 -1.07
C ASN A 120 4.01 11.43 0.26
N SER A 121 4.18 10.11 0.17
CA SER A 121 4.41 9.27 1.34
C SER A 121 5.74 9.63 2.00
N ASP A 122 5.74 9.76 3.33
CA ASP A 122 6.94 10.02 4.15
C ASP A 122 7.90 8.82 4.23
N ARG A 123 7.56 7.68 3.61
CA ARG A 123 8.43 6.50 3.60
C ARG A 123 9.75 6.78 2.91
N MET A 124 10.81 6.26 3.51
CA MET A 124 12.15 6.20 2.90
C MET A 124 12.26 4.99 1.96
N PRO A 125 13.12 5.04 0.94
CA PRO A 125 13.45 3.88 0.13
C PRO A 125 14.00 2.76 1.01
N LEU A 126 13.75 1.50 0.63
CA LEU A 126 14.44 0.39 1.29
C LEU A 126 15.94 0.54 1.03
N VAL A 127 16.71 0.75 2.10
CA VAL A 127 18.16 0.62 2.05
C VAL A 127 18.45 -0.86 1.91
N THR A 128 18.66 -1.33 0.68
CA THR A 128 19.32 -2.61 0.46
C THR A 128 20.78 -2.41 0.84
N TYR A 129 21.18 -2.89 2.02
CA TYR A 129 22.58 -3.04 2.35
C TYR A 129 23.13 -4.03 1.32
N SER A 130 23.85 -3.53 0.31
CA SER A 130 24.61 -4.38 -0.59
C SER A 130 25.73 -4.95 0.27
N SER A 131 25.62 -6.21 0.65
CA SER A 131 26.78 -6.94 1.14
C SER A 131 27.69 -7.13 -0.08
N GLU A 132 28.60 -6.18 -0.28
CA GLU A 132 29.86 -6.44 -0.99
C GLU A 132 30.69 -7.47 -0.21
#